data_AF-A0AAV7MYZ8-F1
#
_entry.id   AF-A0AAV7MYZ8-F1
#
_cell.length_a   1.000
_cell.length_b   1.000
_cell.length_c   1.000
_cell.angle_alpha   90.00
_cell.angle_beta   90.00
_cell.angle_gamma   90.00
#
_symmetry.space_group_name_H-M   'P 1'
#
loop_
_entity.id
_entity.type
_entity.pdbx_description
1 polymer ?
#
loop_
_entity_poly.entity_id
_entity_poly.type
_entity_poly.pdbx_seq_one_letter_code
_entity_poly.pdbx_strand_id
1 'polypeptide(L)'
;MAQSPTHTGMTQYDADPWDLYDPPISDNSPECYPTKPSPPEDSTAYTQVLARAATFHNVTMHSEPVEDYFLFNTLASTHASYQSLPMLPGMLKHAQQLPLDSVVVGAARKRANSQSSGDAPPPDKESRKCDAAGKRVASQAASQWRIANSQALLARYNRAHWDEMQNISQHLPKEHQKRAQHVVEEGQAISNNQIRSALDSADTAARTVNTAVTIRRHAWLRRSGFKPEIQQAVLNMPFNQHQLFGPEVNTTIEKMKKDTDTAKAMGALYSSQYRGTFRKPQFRGRFTQQPSEPSTSQTKPSYQSQYQRGGFRGSYRGQFPRGRGKFQLAKPSPSKE
;
A
#
# COMPACT_ATOMS: atom_id res chain seq x y z
N MET A 1 -36.51 -56.10 -30.58
CA MET A 1 -36.41 -54.96 -31.50
C MET A 1 -36.29 -53.69 -30.66
N ALA A 2 -35.08 -53.21 -30.43
CA ALA A 2 -34.83 -51.93 -29.80
C ALA A 2 -33.63 -51.31 -30.51
N GLN A 3 -33.87 -50.14 -31.11
CA GLN A 3 -32.97 -49.44 -32.01
C GLN A 3 -31.95 -48.63 -31.19
N SER A 4 -30.66 -48.75 -31.54
CA SER A 4 -29.58 -47.89 -31.06
C SER A 4 -29.59 -46.56 -31.80
N PRO A 5 -29.30 -45.41 -31.15
CA PRO A 5 -28.97 -44.20 -31.86
C PRO A 5 -27.45 -44.03 -31.97
N THR A 6 -27.00 -44.00 -33.22
CA THR A 6 -25.76 -43.38 -33.69
C THR A 6 -25.71 -41.91 -33.29
N HIS A 7 -24.66 -41.47 -32.60
CA HIS A 7 -24.34 -40.05 -32.48
C HIS A 7 -22.98 -39.73 -33.11
N THR A 8 -23.12 -38.93 -34.15
CA THR A 8 -22.14 -38.29 -35.03
C THR A 8 -21.16 -37.41 -34.24
N GLY A 9 -19.89 -37.51 -34.60
CA GLY A 9 -18.81 -36.69 -34.05
C GLY A 9 -18.95 -35.21 -34.40
N MET A 10 -18.59 -34.37 -33.44
CA MET A 10 -18.41 -32.93 -33.62
C MET A 10 -17.15 -32.54 -32.87
N THR A 11 -16.10 -32.19 -33.62
CA THR A 11 -14.82 -31.69 -33.11
C THR A 11 -15.05 -30.31 -32.52
N GLN A 12 -14.90 -30.20 -31.20
CA GLN A 12 -14.93 -28.94 -30.47
C GLN A 12 -13.55 -28.29 -30.60
N TYR A 13 -13.50 -27.18 -31.33
CA TYR A 13 -12.37 -26.26 -31.32
C TYR A 13 -12.34 -25.55 -29.96
N ASP A 14 -11.21 -25.68 -29.26
CA ASP A 14 -10.86 -24.83 -28.13
C ASP A 14 -10.65 -23.40 -28.64
N ALA A 15 -11.61 -22.52 -28.34
CA ALA A 15 -11.46 -21.09 -28.51
C ALA A 15 -10.86 -20.51 -27.22
N ASP A 16 -9.69 -19.89 -27.36
CA ASP A 16 -9.00 -19.22 -26.26
C ASP A 16 -9.87 -18.10 -25.65
N PRO A 17 -10.02 -18.00 -24.31
CA PRO A 17 -10.90 -17.03 -23.66
C PRO A 17 -10.47 -15.55 -23.75
N TRP A 18 -9.52 -15.20 -24.62
CA TRP A 18 -8.92 -13.86 -24.68
C TRP A 18 -9.15 -13.10 -25.99
N ASP A 19 -9.81 -13.68 -27.00
CA ASP A 19 -9.99 -13.06 -28.33
C ASP A 19 -11.24 -12.15 -28.46
N LEU A 20 -11.71 -11.55 -27.36
CA LEU A 20 -12.85 -10.64 -27.42
C LEU A 20 -12.61 -9.34 -26.65
N TYR A 21 -11.63 -8.53 -27.06
CA TYR A 21 -11.65 -7.07 -26.80
C TYR A 21 -10.58 -6.33 -27.64
N ASP A 22 -10.78 -6.23 -28.95
CA ASP A 22 -10.20 -5.14 -29.74
C ASP A 22 -11.27 -4.03 -29.90
N PRO A 23 -11.15 -2.88 -29.21
CA PRO A 23 -12.01 -1.75 -29.52
C PRO A 23 -11.59 -1.15 -30.87
N PRO A 24 -12.55 -0.70 -31.69
CA PRO A 24 -12.24 -0.09 -32.98
C PRO A 24 -11.44 1.19 -32.77
N ILE A 25 -10.32 1.31 -33.49
CA ILE A 25 -9.55 2.54 -33.62
C ILE A 25 -10.40 3.53 -34.41
N SER A 26 -11.10 4.41 -33.67
CA SER A 26 -11.75 5.59 -34.22
C SER A 26 -10.70 6.68 -34.36
N ASP A 27 -10.19 6.85 -35.58
CA ASP A 27 -9.47 8.05 -36.00
C ASP A 27 -10.40 9.27 -35.90
N ASN A 28 -9.81 10.41 -35.49
CA ASN A 28 -10.38 11.77 -35.37
C ASN A 28 -10.95 12.19 -34.01
N SER A 29 -10.08 12.74 -33.15
CA SER A 29 -10.35 14.02 -32.46
C SER A 29 -9.04 14.65 -31.97
N PRO A 30 -8.81 15.96 -32.19
CA PRO A 30 -7.68 16.66 -31.61
C PRO A 30 -7.98 17.06 -30.15
N GLU A 31 -6.91 17.31 -29.39
CA GLU A 31 -6.86 18.05 -28.12
C GLU A 31 -6.69 17.28 -26.79
N CYS A 32 -5.66 17.75 -26.07
CA CYS A 32 -5.38 17.65 -24.63
C CYS A 32 -4.81 16.34 -24.05
N TYR A 33 -3.58 16.00 -24.44
CA TYR A 33 -2.65 15.34 -23.52
C TYR A 33 -2.05 16.37 -22.54
N PRO A 34 -1.99 16.09 -21.22
CA PRO A 34 -1.18 16.88 -20.31
C PRO A 34 0.30 16.73 -20.71
N THR A 35 0.97 17.85 -20.87
CA THR A 35 2.40 17.95 -21.14
C THR A 35 3.17 17.06 -20.18
N LYS A 36 4.08 16.22 -20.72
CA LYS A 36 5.05 15.45 -19.92
C LYS A 36 5.69 16.40 -18.88
N PRO A 37 5.73 16.05 -17.59
CA PRO A 37 6.50 16.83 -16.63
C PRO A 37 7.96 16.84 -17.12
N SER A 38 8.49 18.05 -17.34
CA SER A 38 9.92 18.22 -17.60
C SER A 38 10.69 17.59 -16.44
N PRO A 39 11.79 16.86 -16.72
CA PRO A 39 12.62 16.32 -15.66
C PRO A 39 13.09 17.46 -14.75
N PRO A 40 13.12 17.28 -13.42
CA PRO A 40 13.65 18.29 -12.52
C PRO A 40 15.10 18.58 -12.91
N GLU A 41 15.44 19.86 -13.08
CA GLU A 41 16.76 20.35 -13.53
C GLU A 41 17.91 19.99 -12.57
N ASP A 42 17.64 19.37 -11.42
CA ASP A 42 18.63 18.84 -10.49
C ASP A 42 19.00 17.36 -10.79
N SER A 43 19.38 17.09 -12.04
CA SER A 43 19.94 15.80 -12.49
C SER A 43 21.25 15.43 -11.77
N THR A 44 21.91 16.40 -11.16
CA THR A 44 23.14 16.26 -10.36
C THR A 44 22.95 15.41 -9.11
N ALA A 45 21.79 15.48 -8.44
CA ALA A 45 21.56 14.67 -7.24
C ALA A 45 21.39 13.18 -7.57
N TYR A 46 20.72 12.88 -8.68
CA TYR A 46 20.50 11.50 -9.15
C TYR A 46 21.79 10.89 -9.70
N THR A 47 22.56 11.65 -10.49
CA THR A 47 23.88 11.20 -10.97
C THR A 47 24.89 11.05 -9.85
N GLN A 48 24.85 11.87 -8.79
CA GLN A 48 25.72 11.69 -7.60
C GLN A 48 25.36 10.44 -6.79
N VAL A 49 24.09 10.07 -6.70
CA VAL A 49 23.65 8.81 -6.05
C VAL A 49 24.11 7.60 -6.87
N LEU A 50 23.96 7.64 -8.20
CA LEU A 50 24.45 6.58 -9.07
C LEU A 50 25.98 6.47 -9.08
N ALA A 51 26.70 7.60 -9.06
CA ALA A 51 28.16 7.62 -8.97
C ALA A 51 28.67 7.06 -7.62
N ARG A 52 27.97 7.34 -6.51
CA ARG A 52 28.28 6.74 -5.20
C ARG A 52 27.94 5.25 -5.11
N ALA A 53 26.90 4.80 -5.80
CA ALA A 53 26.57 3.37 -5.89
C ALA A 53 27.62 2.62 -6.74
N ALA A 54 28.11 3.24 -7.81
CA ALA A 54 29.15 2.70 -8.68
C ALA A 54 30.54 2.64 -8.03
N THR A 55 30.84 3.48 -7.03
CA THR A 55 32.12 3.39 -6.29
C THR A 55 32.11 2.34 -5.17
N PHE A 56 30.94 1.89 -4.71
CA PHE A 56 30.84 0.86 -3.67
C PHE A 56 31.01 -0.58 -4.19
N HIS A 57 30.83 -0.78 -5.49
CA HIS A 57 31.10 -2.04 -6.17
C HIS A 57 32.07 -1.77 -7.31
N ASN A 58 33.28 -2.31 -7.24
CA ASN A 58 34.31 -2.26 -8.28
C ASN A 58 33.87 -3.01 -9.56
N VAL A 59 32.76 -2.58 -10.17
CA VAL A 59 32.18 -3.14 -11.39
C VAL A 59 32.10 -2.00 -12.38
N THR A 60 33.10 -1.93 -13.26
CA THR A 60 33.11 -1.05 -14.42
C THR A 60 32.03 -1.53 -15.40
N MET A 61 30.81 -0.99 -15.26
CA MET A 61 29.73 -1.21 -16.22
C MET A 61 29.97 -0.30 -17.43
N HIS A 62 30.45 -0.86 -18.54
CA HIS A 62 30.37 -0.20 -19.83
C HIS A 62 28.90 -0.12 -20.24
N SER A 63 28.29 1.06 -20.12
CA SER A 63 26.91 1.28 -20.56
C SER A 63 26.89 1.54 -22.06
N GLU A 64 26.66 0.51 -22.86
CA GLU A 64 26.04 0.72 -24.17
C GLU A 64 24.54 0.99 -23.95
N PRO A 65 23.92 1.90 -24.74
CA PRO A 65 22.50 2.15 -24.66
C PRO A 65 21.76 0.94 -25.22
N VAL A 66 21.42 0.00 -24.34
CA VAL A 66 20.53 -1.11 -24.66
C VAL A 66 19.16 -0.51 -24.94
N GLU A 67 18.63 -0.72 -26.14
CA GLU A 67 17.28 -0.32 -26.51
C GLU A 67 16.25 -1.08 -25.64
N ASP A 68 15.88 -0.46 -24.51
CA ASP A 68 15.05 -1.00 -23.43
C ASP A 68 13.65 -1.51 -23.85
N TYR A 69 13.24 -1.29 -25.10
CA TYR A 69 11.92 -1.68 -25.59
C TYR A 69 11.88 -3.01 -26.34
N PHE A 70 12.99 -3.50 -26.90
CA PHE A 70 12.98 -4.69 -27.75
C PHE A 70 13.15 -5.99 -26.94
N LEU A 71 13.98 -5.97 -25.89
CA LEU A 71 14.19 -7.13 -25.01
C LEU A 71 12.95 -7.46 -24.17
N PHE A 72 12.21 -6.45 -23.69
CA PHE A 72 11.04 -6.68 -22.84
C PHE A 72 9.86 -7.32 -23.60
N ASN A 73 9.66 -6.95 -24.87
CA ASN A 73 8.60 -7.54 -25.71
C ASN A 73 8.99 -8.89 -26.31
N THR A 74 10.27 -9.11 -26.61
CA THR A 74 10.73 -10.40 -27.16
C THR A 74 10.71 -11.49 -26.08
N LEU A 75 11.05 -11.16 -24.82
CA LEU A 75 11.07 -12.08 -23.68
C LEU A 75 9.68 -12.38 -23.10
N ALA A 76 8.68 -11.54 -23.35
CA ALA A 76 7.29 -11.85 -23.00
C ALA A 76 6.67 -12.94 -23.89
N SER A 77 7.24 -13.21 -25.07
CA SER A 77 6.66 -14.12 -26.07
C SER A 77 7.09 -15.59 -25.93
N THR A 78 8.14 -15.91 -25.18
CA THR A 78 8.77 -17.24 -25.25
C THR A 78 8.52 -18.20 -24.09
N HIS A 79 7.85 -17.83 -23.00
CA HIS A 79 7.59 -18.79 -21.93
C HIS A 79 6.30 -18.52 -21.13
N ALA A 80 5.29 -19.38 -21.36
CA ALA A 80 4.05 -19.46 -20.60
C ALA A 80 4.22 -19.85 -19.11
N SER A 81 5.45 -20.07 -18.62
CA SER A 81 5.75 -20.56 -17.26
C SER A 81 6.16 -19.48 -16.25
N TYR A 82 6.30 -18.22 -16.67
CA TYR A 82 6.59 -17.10 -15.76
C TYR A 82 5.31 -16.50 -15.20
N GLN A 83 4.58 -17.29 -14.42
CA GLN A 83 3.53 -16.73 -13.57
C GLN A 83 4.18 -15.70 -12.65
N SER A 84 3.81 -14.42 -12.77
CA SER A 84 4.16 -13.39 -11.79
C SER A 84 3.85 -13.88 -10.38
N LEU A 85 4.46 -13.28 -9.35
CA LEU A 85 4.00 -13.57 -7.98
C LEU A 85 2.48 -13.44 -7.97
N PRO A 86 1.73 -14.42 -7.43
CA PRO A 86 0.29 -14.46 -7.50
C PRO A 86 -0.26 -13.27 -6.71
N MET A 87 -0.34 -12.14 -7.38
CA MET A 87 -1.01 -10.96 -6.89
C MET A 87 -2.07 -10.62 -7.90
N LEU A 88 -3.32 -10.80 -7.47
CA LEU A 88 -4.52 -10.37 -8.18
C LEU A 88 -4.28 -8.94 -8.68
N PRO A 89 -4.20 -8.70 -10.00
CA PRO A 89 -4.02 -7.36 -10.57
C PRO A 89 -5.02 -6.32 -10.03
N GLY A 90 -6.16 -6.80 -9.51
CA GLY A 90 -7.15 -6.01 -8.77
C GLY A 90 -6.64 -5.37 -7.47
N MET A 91 -5.80 -6.04 -6.66
CA MET A 91 -5.41 -5.53 -5.34
C MET A 91 -4.73 -4.15 -5.40
N LEU A 92 -3.89 -3.93 -6.40
CA LEU A 92 -3.13 -2.68 -6.57
C LEU A 92 -3.99 -1.52 -7.07
N LYS A 93 -4.92 -1.79 -8.01
CA LYS A 93 -5.87 -0.77 -8.49
C LYS A 93 -6.89 -0.41 -7.41
N HIS A 94 -7.36 -1.39 -6.63
CA HIS A 94 -8.41 -1.18 -5.65
C HIS A 94 -7.93 -0.61 -4.32
N ALA A 95 -6.68 -0.82 -3.90
CA ALA A 95 -6.21 -0.32 -2.60
C ALA A 95 -6.30 1.22 -2.46
N GLN A 96 -6.12 1.97 -3.55
CA GLN A 96 -6.22 3.43 -3.57
C GLN A 96 -7.68 3.93 -3.54
N GLN A 97 -8.58 3.22 -4.21
CA GLN A 97 -9.98 3.60 -4.40
C GLN A 97 -10.92 2.46 -4.01
N LEU A 98 -10.78 1.96 -2.78
CA LEU A 98 -11.72 0.98 -2.26
C LEU A 98 -13.12 1.59 -2.22
N PRO A 99 -14.12 0.98 -2.89
CA PRO A 99 -15.51 1.37 -2.80
C PRO A 99 -15.94 1.57 -1.34
N LEU A 100 -16.69 2.64 -1.11
CA LEU A 100 -17.17 3.08 0.20
C LEU A 100 -18.63 2.67 0.47
N ASP A 101 -19.14 1.70 -0.29
CA ASP A 101 -20.53 1.24 -0.17
C ASP A 101 -20.68 0.30 1.03
N SER A 102 -20.91 0.89 2.20
CA SER A 102 -21.13 0.15 3.44
C SER A 102 -22.08 0.89 4.38
N VAL A 103 -22.85 0.13 5.17
CA VAL A 103 -23.71 0.67 6.24
C VAL A 103 -22.90 1.53 7.22
N VAL A 104 -21.62 1.24 7.43
CA VAL A 104 -20.74 2.05 8.29
C VAL A 104 -20.52 3.45 7.72
N VAL A 105 -20.23 3.53 6.42
CA VAL A 105 -20.04 4.80 5.71
C VAL A 105 -21.36 5.58 5.67
N GLY A 106 -22.47 4.89 5.37
CA GLY A 106 -23.82 5.49 5.39
C GLY A 106 -24.18 6.07 6.77
N ALA A 107 -23.93 5.33 7.86
CA ALA A 107 -24.15 5.79 9.23
C ALA A 107 -23.28 7.01 9.57
N ALA A 108 -21.99 6.98 9.20
CA ALA A 108 -21.07 8.09 9.42
C ALA A 108 -21.50 9.36 8.66
N ARG A 109 -21.98 9.22 7.41
CA ARG A 109 -22.51 10.33 6.59
C ARG A 109 -23.80 10.89 7.16
N LYS A 110 -24.75 10.02 7.52
CA LYS A 110 -26.02 10.43 8.14
C LYS A 110 -25.80 11.25 9.40
N ARG A 111 -24.86 10.85 10.26
CA ARG A 111 -24.52 11.58 11.49
C ARG A 111 -23.88 12.94 11.24
N ALA A 112 -23.26 13.12 10.08
CA ALA A 112 -22.63 14.38 9.68
C ALA A 112 -23.60 15.37 9.03
N ASN A 113 -24.88 15.00 8.88
CA ASN A 113 -25.86 15.76 8.10
C ASN A 113 -25.36 16.06 6.67
N SER A 114 -24.50 15.21 6.11
CA SER A 114 -23.95 15.41 4.77
C SER A 114 -24.79 14.64 3.76
N GLN A 115 -25.42 15.35 2.82
CA GLN A 115 -26.17 14.79 1.69
C GLN A 115 -25.26 14.44 0.49
N SER A 116 -23.94 14.38 0.67
CA SER A 116 -23.01 14.18 -0.45
C SER A 116 -22.94 12.72 -0.93
N SER A 117 -22.95 12.55 -2.25
CA SER A 117 -22.92 11.26 -2.97
C SER A 117 -21.53 10.64 -3.03
N GLY A 118 -21.48 9.30 -3.08
CA GLY A 118 -20.37 8.44 -3.56
C GLY A 118 -19.06 8.51 -2.79
N ASP A 119 -18.32 9.60 -2.93
CA ASP A 119 -16.88 9.69 -2.63
C ASP A 119 -16.52 10.70 -1.55
N ALA A 120 -17.52 11.23 -0.86
CA ALA A 120 -17.30 12.22 0.18
C ALA A 120 -16.35 11.67 1.27
N PRO A 121 -15.35 12.46 1.71
CA PRO A 121 -14.42 12.06 2.76
C PRO A 121 -15.13 11.91 4.11
N PRO A 122 -14.49 11.32 5.13
CA PRO A 122 -15.05 11.29 6.47
C PRO A 122 -15.47 12.69 6.93
N PRO A 123 -16.51 12.84 7.75
CA PRO A 123 -17.09 14.15 8.02
C PRO A 123 -16.21 15.04 8.91
N ASP A 124 -15.40 14.43 9.76
CA ASP A 124 -14.60 15.11 10.76
C ASP A 124 -13.18 15.41 10.30
N LYS A 125 -12.62 16.55 10.74
CA LYS A 125 -11.28 16.97 10.35
C LYS A 125 -10.22 15.91 10.70
N GLU A 126 -10.26 15.35 11.90
CA GLU A 126 -9.29 14.32 12.31
C GLU A 126 -9.51 13.01 11.54
N SER A 127 -10.77 12.60 11.37
CA SER A 127 -11.12 11.42 10.57
C SER A 127 -10.68 11.54 9.11
N ARG A 128 -10.78 12.75 8.51
CA ARG A 128 -10.25 13.03 7.16
C ARG A 128 -8.75 12.89 7.08
N LYS A 129 -8.02 13.41 8.07
CA LYS A 129 -6.57 13.25 8.15
C LYS A 129 -6.19 11.78 8.27
N CYS A 130 -6.89 11.01 9.10
CA CYS A 130 -6.65 9.58 9.25
C CYS A 130 -6.93 8.81 7.94
N ASP A 131 -8.07 9.05 7.27
CA ASP A 131 -8.36 8.39 5.98
C ASP A 131 -7.33 8.78 4.90
N ALA A 132 -6.93 10.06 4.84
CA ALA A 132 -5.88 10.51 3.94
C ALA A 132 -4.52 9.86 4.24
N ALA A 133 -4.15 9.73 5.53
CA ALA A 133 -2.95 9.02 5.93
C ALA A 133 -3.01 7.55 5.53
N GLY A 134 -4.13 6.87 5.77
CA GLY A 134 -4.33 5.48 5.35
C GLY A 134 -4.25 5.31 3.83
N LYS A 135 -4.84 6.20 3.03
CA LYS A 135 -4.71 6.20 1.56
C LYS A 135 -3.26 6.36 1.10
N ARG A 136 -2.48 7.24 1.75
CA ARG A 136 -1.04 7.41 1.46
C ARG A 136 -0.25 6.14 1.78
N VAL A 137 -0.48 5.54 2.95
CA VAL A 137 0.18 4.29 3.37
C VAL A 137 -0.18 3.15 2.39
N ALA A 138 -1.44 3.04 1.97
CA ALA A 138 -1.86 2.07 0.96
C ALA A 138 -1.14 2.29 -0.38
N SER A 139 -1.01 3.55 -0.83
CA SER A 139 -0.29 3.88 -2.05
C SER A 139 1.21 3.57 -1.97
N GLN A 140 1.82 3.76 -0.80
CA GLN A 140 3.22 3.40 -0.57
C GLN A 140 3.42 1.88 -0.61
N ALA A 141 2.54 1.13 0.08
CA ALA A 141 2.56 -0.32 0.07
C ALA A 141 2.39 -0.88 -1.35
N ALA A 142 1.48 -0.28 -2.13
CA ALA A 142 1.29 -0.58 -3.53
C ALA A 142 2.58 -0.41 -4.35
N SER A 143 3.32 0.68 -4.13
CA SER A 143 4.61 0.90 -4.80
C SER A 143 5.65 -0.15 -4.40
N GLN A 144 5.78 -0.42 -3.09
CA GLN A 144 6.70 -1.44 -2.56
C GLN A 144 6.41 -2.82 -3.14
N TRP A 145 5.13 -3.19 -3.26
CA TRP A 145 4.74 -4.44 -3.88
C TRP A 145 5.19 -4.53 -5.34
N ARG A 146 4.99 -3.47 -6.14
CA ARG A 146 5.45 -3.48 -7.54
C ARG A 146 6.95 -3.69 -7.65
N ILE A 147 7.73 -3.03 -6.79
CA ILE A 147 9.18 -3.20 -6.72
C ILE A 147 9.53 -4.65 -6.39
N ALA A 148 8.90 -5.22 -5.34
CA ALA A 148 9.11 -6.61 -4.94
C ALA A 148 8.77 -7.60 -6.06
N ASN A 149 7.65 -7.37 -6.78
CA ASN A 149 7.27 -8.20 -7.91
C ASN A 149 8.27 -8.13 -9.06
N SER A 150 8.74 -6.93 -9.43
CA SER A 150 9.78 -6.78 -10.44
C SER A 150 11.08 -7.46 -10.03
N GLN A 151 11.49 -7.35 -8.76
CA GLN A 151 12.67 -8.03 -8.23
C GLN A 151 12.53 -9.55 -8.30
N ALA A 152 11.36 -10.10 -7.94
CA ALA A 152 11.10 -11.53 -8.03
C ALA A 152 11.16 -12.05 -9.47
N LEU A 153 10.61 -11.30 -10.44
CA LEU A 153 10.66 -11.64 -11.86
C LEU A 153 12.11 -11.67 -12.38
N LEU A 154 12.89 -10.62 -12.09
CA LEU A 154 14.30 -10.55 -12.48
C LEU A 154 15.12 -11.68 -11.84
N ALA A 155 14.89 -11.97 -10.56
CA ALA A 155 15.60 -13.03 -9.86
C ALA A 155 15.28 -14.43 -10.41
N ARG A 156 14.02 -14.67 -10.83
CA ARG A 156 13.62 -15.91 -11.51
C ARG A 156 14.23 -16.03 -12.90
N TYR A 157 14.32 -14.93 -13.63
CA TYR A 157 15.01 -14.90 -14.91
C TYR A 157 16.50 -15.21 -14.73
N ASN A 158 17.18 -14.56 -13.79
CA ASN A 158 18.58 -14.84 -13.46
C ASN A 158 18.78 -16.32 -13.07
N ARG A 159 17.86 -16.88 -12.26
CA ARG A 159 17.88 -18.29 -11.89
C ARG A 159 17.85 -19.20 -13.13
N ALA A 160 16.96 -18.94 -14.08
CA ALA A 160 16.89 -19.72 -15.33
C ALA A 160 18.19 -19.64 -16.14
N HIS A 161 18.81 -18.46 -16.24
CA HIS A 161 20.14 -18.30 -16.87
C HIS A 161 21.21 -19.13 -16.20
N TRP A 162 21.24 -19.18 -14.86
CA TRP A 162 22.20 -20.00 -14.15
C TRP A 162 21.94 -21.50 -14.35
N ASP A 163 20.69 -21.91 -14.51
CA ASP A 163 20.34 -23.30 -14.83
C ASP A 163 20.79 -23.69 -16.26
N GLU A 164 20.72 -22.77 -17.23
CA GLU A 164 21.31 -22.97 -18.56
C GLU A 164 22.85 -23.01 -18.52
N MET A 165 23.47 -22.11 -17.77
CA MET A 165 24.92 -22.10 -17.57
C MET A 165 25.42 -23.38 -16.89
N GLN A 166 24.62 -23.99 -16.02
CA GLN A 166 24.92 -25.31 -15.47
C GLN A 166 25.08 -26.35 -16.58
N ASN A 167 24.20 -26.35 -17.58
CA ASN A 167 24.27 -27.28 -18.71
C ASN A 167 25.51 -27.00 -19.57
N ILE A 168 25.82 -25.74 -19.86
CA ILE A 168 27.03 -25.35 -20.62
C ILE A 168 28.29 -25.79 -19.86
N SER A 169 28.32 -25.62 -18.53
CA SER A 169 29.49 -25.97 -17.71
C SER A 169 29.89 -27.44 -17.79
N GLN A 170 28.95 -28.34 -18.11
CA GLN A 170 29.20 -29.77 -18.25
C GLN A 170 30.02 -30.11 -19.50
N HIS A 171 30.03 -29.22 -20.50
CA HIS A 171 30.72 -29.41 -21.78
C HIS A 171 32.12 -28.77 -21.80
N LEU A 172 32.52 -28.08 -20.72
CA LEU A 172 33.84 -27.47 -20.61
C LEU A 172 34.95 -28.53 -20.39
N PRO A 173 36.20 -28.24 -20.77
CA PRO A 173 37.34 -29.06 -20.41
C PRO A 173 37.41 -29.31 -18.90
N LYS A 174 37.83 -30.53 -18.50
CA LYS A 174 37.87 -30.97 -17.09
C LYS A 174 38.61 -29.99 -16.17
N GLU A 175 39.64 -29.32 -16.68
CA GLU A 175 40.41 -28.32 -15.94
C GLU A 175 39.56 -27.11 -15.48
N HIS A 176 38.58 -26.69 -16.27
CA HIS A 176 37.76 -25.52 -15.99
C HIS A 176 36.38 -25.86 -15.40
N GLN A 177 35.93 -27.11 -15.55
CA GLN A 177 34.62 -27.56 -15.12
C GLN A 177 34.35 -27.28 -13.64
N LYS A 178 35.29 -27.58 -12.74
CA LYS A 178 35.14 -27.35 -11.29
C LYS A 178 34.95 -25.86 -10.95
N ARG A 179 35.71 -24.98 -11.62
CA ARG A 179 35.59 -23.53 -11.41
C ARG A 179 34.27 -22.99 -11.95
N ALA A 180 33.85 -23.45 -13.13
CA ALA A 180 32.57 -23.07 -13.72
C ALA A 180 31.39 -23.50 -12.85
N GLN A 181 31.40 -24.75 -12.34
CA GLN A 181 30.38 -25.25 -11.42
C GLN A 181 30.26 -24.39 -10.17
N HIS A 182 31.37 -24.01 -9.54
CA HIS A 182 31.36 -23.12 -8.38
C HIS A 182 30.68 -21.77 -8.68
N VAL A 183 31.02 -21.14 -9.82
CA VAL A 183 30.42 -19.86 -10.23
C VAL A 183 28.91 -20.02 -10.48
N VAL A 184 28.50 -21.12 -11.11
CA VAL A 184 27.08 -21.40 -11.32
C VAL A 184 26.37 -21.58 -9.98
N GLU A 185 26.90 -22.40 -9.07
CA GLU A 185 26.34 -22.60 -7.73
C GLU A 185 26.19 -21.29 -6.95
N GLU A 186 27.19 -20.41 -7.00
CA GLU A 186 27.12 -19.07 -6.40
C GLU A 186 26.03 -18.20 -7.05
N GLY A 187 25.95 -18.17 -8.38
CA GLY A 187 24.93 -17.42 -9.12
C GLY A 187 23.51 -17.90 -8.82
N GLN A 188 23.34 -19.22 -8.72
CA GLN A 188 22.12 -19.88 -8.29
C GLN A 188 21.74 -19.49 -6.84
N ALA A 189 22.71 -19.51 -5.92
CA ALA A 189 22.50 -19.10 -4.53
C ALA A 189 22.10 -17.61 -4.42
N ILE A 190 22.75 -16.73 -5.17
CA ILE A 190 22.41 -15.29 -5.23
C ILE A 190 20.98 -15.10 -5.73
N SER A 191 20.60 -15.78 -6.81
CA SER A 191 19.25 -15.68 -7.39
C SER A 191 18.17 -16.16 -6.41
N ASN A 192 18.43 -17.27 -5.70
CA ASN A 192 17.54 -17.76 -4.64
C ASN A 192 17.40 -16.76 -3.48
N ASN A 193 18.50 -16.12 -3.07
CA ASN A 193 18.45 -15.08 -2.04
C ASN A 193 17.69 -13.83 -2.51
N GLN A 194 17.82 -13.45 -3.79
CA GLN A 194 17.03 -12.36 -4.36
C GLN A 194 15.52 -12.68 -4.37
N ILE A 195 15.12 -13.91 -4.72
CA ILE A 195 13.72 -14.35 -4.65
C ILE A 195 13.20 -14.25 -3.21
N ARG A 196 13.96 -14.71 -2.21
CA ARG A 196 13.59 -14.61 -0.79
C ARG A 196 13.42 -13.16 -0.34
N SER A 197 14.38 -12.29 -0.68
CA SER A 197 14.31 -10.86 -0.38
C SER A 197 13.08 -10.18 -1.00
N ALA A 198 12.72 -10.57 -2.23
CA ALA A 198 11.50 -10.09 -2.88
C ALA A 198 10.23 -10.57 -2.15
N LEU A 199 10.20 -11.82 -1.67
CA LEU A 199 9.07 -12.33 -0.87
C LEU A 199 8.93 -11.60 0.47
N ASP A 200 10.03 -11.34 1.17
CA ASP A 200 10.01 -10.57 2.43
C ASP A 200 9.53 -9.12 2.22
N SER A 201 9.94 -8.52 1.10
CA SER A 201 9.47 -7.19 0.68
C SER A 201 7.96 -7.19 0.38
N ALA A 202 7.45 -8.25 -0.26
CA ALA A 202 6.04 -8.43 -0.53
C ALA A 202 5.22 -8.63 0.76
N ASP A 203 5.70 -9.43 1.72
CA ASP A 203 5.05 -9.59 3.03
C ASP A 203 4.99 -8.26 3.79
N THR A 204 6.07 -7.49 3.77
CA THR A 204 6.12 -6.15 4.36
C THR A 204 5.09 -5.21 3.73
N ALA A 205 4.96 -5.23 2.41
CA ALA A 205 3.93 -4.46 1.71
C ALA A 205 2.51 -4.92 2.10
N ALA A 206 2.25 -6.23 2.23
CA ALA A 206 0.96 -6.76 2.65
C ALA A 206 0.57 -6.29 4.07
N ARG A 207 1.50 -6.35 5.03
CA ARG A 207 1.30 -5.83 6.39
C ARG A 207 1.04 -4.31 6.40
N THR A 208 1.70 -3.59 5.51
CA THR A 208 1.50 -2.14 5.34
C THR A 208 0.11 -1.84 4.78
N VAL A 209 -0.40 -2.63 3.83
CA VAL A 209 -1.79 -2.54 3.37
C VAL A 209 -2.77 -2.80 4.51
N ASN A 210 -2.55 -3.84 5.31
CA ASN A 210 -3.42 -4.13 6.46
C ASN A 210 -3.45 -2.96 7.47
N THR A 211 -2.30 -2.34 7.73
CA THR A 211 -2.19 -1.13 8.56
C THR A 211 -2.99 0.03 7.96
N ALA A 212 -2.87 0.26 6.65
CA ALA A 212 -3.64 1.28 5.95
C ALA A 212 -5.15 1.06 6.04
N VAL A 213 -5.61 -0.18 5.82
CA VAL A 213 -7.02 -0.58 5.94
C VAL A 213 -7.53 -0.32 7.36
N THR A 214 -6.75 -0.71 8.37
CA THR A 214 -7.09 -0.50 9.78
C THR A 214 -7.25 0.99 10.11
N ILE A 215 -6.30 1.83 9.69
CA ILE A 215 -6.37 3.29 9.87
C ILE A 215 -7.64 3.86 9.23
N ARG A 216 -7.94 3.45 7.99
CA ARG A 216 -9.14 3.91 7.27
C ARG A 216 -10.41 3.46 7.96
N ARG A 217 -10.52 2.17 8.36
CA ARG A 217 -11.68 1.65 9.10
C ARG A 217 -11.92 2.43 10.39
N HIS A 218 -10.87 2.72 11.17
CA HIS A 218 -10.96 3.55 12.37
C HIS A 218 -11.50 4.95 12.08
N ALA A 219 -11.00 5.61 11.03
CA ALA A 219 -11.44 6.94 10.64
C ALA A 219 -12.96 6.99 10.38
N TRP A 220 -13.49 5.98 9.69
CA TRP A 220 -14.92 5.87 9.38
C TRP A 220 -15.76 5.44 10.58
N LEU A 221 -15.30 4.45 11.35
CA LEU A 221 -16.03 3.94 12.51
C LEU A 221 -16.18 4.99 13.62
N ARG A 222 -15.17 5.83 13.85
CA ARG A 222 -15.21 6.90 14.86
C ARG A 222 -16.44 7.80 14.72
N ARG A 223 -16.93 8.01 13.49
CA ARG A 223 -18.07 8.87 13.20
C ARG A 223 -19.38 8.15 12.94
N SER A 224 -19.35 6.83 12.74
CA SER A 224 -20.55 5.99 12.57
C SER A 224 -21.52 6.04 13.76
N GLY A 225 -21.00 6.24 14.99
CA GLY A 225 -21.80 6.22 16.21
C GLY A 225 -22.18 4.82 16.69
N PHE A 226 -21.61 3.76 16.12
CA PHE A 226 -21.74 2.43 16.68
C PHE A 226 -21.11 2.33 18.07
N LYS A 227 -21.62 1.38 18.87
CA LYS A 227 -21.05 1.06 20.18
C LYS A 227 -19.63 0.51 20.03
N PRO A 228 -18.75 0.67 21.04
CA PRO A 228 -17.36 0.18 21.00
C PRO A 228 -17.25 -1.31 20.65
N GLU A 229 -18.17 -2.16 21.12
CA GLU A 229 -18.15 -3.59 20.86
C GLU A 229 -18.36 -3.89 19.36
N ILE A 230 -19.30 -3.18 18.73
CA ILE A 230 -19.56 -3.30 17.29
C ILE A 230 -18.38 -2.75 16.49
N GLN A 231 -17.80 -1.62 16.92
CA GLN A 231 -16.63 -1.05 16.27
C GLN A 231 -15.46 -2.05 16.29
N GLN A 232 -15.19 -2.69 17.43
CA GLN A 232 -14.12 -3.67 17.55
C GLN A 232 -14.37 -4.91 16.69
N ALA A 233 -15.60 -5.43 16.66
CA ALA A 233 -15.95 -6.56 15.80
C ALA A 233 -15.72 -6.23 14.32
N VAL A 234 -16.15 -5.05 13.86
CA VAL A 234 -15.96 -4.60 12.48
C VAL A 234 -14.48 -4.37 12.14
N LEU A 235 -13.67 -3.87 13.09
CA LEU A 235 -12.23 -3.71 12.90
C LEU A 235 -11.51 -5.06 12.71
N ASN A 236 -11.92 -6.07 13.48
CA ASN A 236 -11.32 -7.40 13.50
C ASN A 236 -11.73 -8.28 12.29
N MET A 237 -12.67 -7.84 11.45
CA MET A 237 -13.07 -8.61 10.27
C MET A 237 -11.91 -8.71 9.26
N PRO A 238 -11.80 -9.81 8.51
CA PRO A 238 -10.82 -9.90 7.44
C PRO A 238 -11.01 -8.79 6.39
N PHE A 239 -9.92 -8.42 5.70
CA PHE A 239 -10.00 -7.47 4.59
C PHE A 239 -10.38 -8.21 3.31
N ASN A 240 -11.56 -7.88 2.77
CA ASN A 240 -11.99 -8.35 1.46
C ASN A 240 -11.58 -7.30 0.42
N GLN A 241 -10.68 -7.66 -0.50
CA GLN A 241 -9.94 -6.78 -1.42
C GLN A 241 -10.81 -5.77 -2.21
N HIS A 242 -12.12 -6.03 -2.30
CA HIS A 242 -13.09 -5.23 -3.04
C HIS A 242 -13.72 -4.09 -2.25
N GLN A 243 -13.71 -4.10 -0.91
CA GLN A 243 -14.41 -3.11 -0.10
C GLN A 243 -13.70 -2.86 1.23
N LEU A 244 -13.75 -1.63 1.73
CA LEU A 244 -13.08 -1.28 2.98
C LEU A 244 -13.57 -2.11 4.17
N PHE A 245 -14.88 -2.38 4.24
CA PHE A 245 -15.50 -3.12 5.33
C PHE A 245 -15.91 -4.56 4.97
N GLY A 246 -15.89 -4.90 3.67
CA GLY A 246 -16.38 -6.18 3.17
C GLY A 246 -17.90 -6.35 3.27
N PRO A 247 -18.48 -7.35 2.59
CA PRO A 247 -19.92 -7.61 2.60
C PRO A 247 -20.44 -8.12 3.96
N GLU A 248 -19.58 -8.77 4.75
CA GLU A 248 -19.92 -9.37 6.06
C GLU A 248 -20.19 -8.35 7.17
N VAL A 249 -19.90 -7.06 6.92
CA VAL A 249 -20.14 -6.00 7.91
C VAL A 249 -21.61 -5.89 8.29
N ASN A 250 -22.52 -6.08 7.32
CA ASN A 250 -23.96 -5.94 7.54
C ASN A 250 -24.48 -7.08 8.42
N THR A 251 -24.10 -8.32 8.10
CA THR A 251 -24.49 -9.51 8.87
C THR A 251 -23.92 -9.47 10.28
N THR A 252 -22.69 -9.00 10.46
CA THR A 252 -22.05 -8.83 11.77
C THR A 252 -22.78 -7.80 12.64
N ILE A 253 -23.09 -6.63 12.08
CA ILE A 253 -23.83 -5.57 12.79
C ILE A 253 -25.23 -6.06 13.19
N GLU A 254 -25.94 -6.76 12.29
CA GLU A 254 -27.27 -7.30 12.57
C GLU A 254 -27.25 -8.38 13.66
N LYS A 255 -26.28 -9.30 13.60
CA LYS A 255 -26.08 -10.33 14.62
C LYS A 255 -25.86 -9.71 16.00
N MET A 256 -24.90 -8.78 16.11
CA MET A 256 -24.61 -8.11 17.39
C MET A 256 -25.79 -7.30 17.92
N LYS A 257 -26.60 -6.73 17.03
CA LYS A 257 -27.84 -6.04 17.42
C LYS A 257 -28.85 -7.03 18.02
N LYS A 258 -29.08 -8.18 17.38
CA LYS A 258 -29.95 -9.25 17.91
C LYS A 258 -29.46 -9.78 19.25
N ASP A 259 -28.15 -9.99 19.40
CA ASP A 259 -27.55 -10.45 20.66
C ASP A 259 -27.76 -9.41 21.79
N THR A 260 -27.57 -8.12 21.46
CA THR A 260 -27.82 -7.01 22.39
C THR A 260 -29.28 -6.94 22.83
N ASP A 261 -30.22 -7.09 21.88
CA ASP A 261 -31.64 -7.01 22.17
C ASP A 261 -32.13 -8.23 22.96
N THR A 262 -31.58 -9.42 22.69
CA THR A 262 -31.81 -10.64 23.46
C THR A 262 -31.30 -10.51 24.89
N ALA A 263 -30.08 -10.00 25.08
CA ALA A 263 -29.52 -9.75 26.40
C ALA A 263 -30.34 -8.74 27.20
N LYS A 264 -30.84 -7.68 26.55
CA LYS A 264 -31.77 -6.72 27.18
C LYS A 264 -33.09 -7.36 27.59
N ALA A 265 -33.67 -8.21 26.73
CA ALA A 265 -34.91 -8.91 27.02
C ALA A 265 -34.75 -9.85 28.22
N MET A 266 -33.66 -10.63 28.29
CA MET A 266 -33.34 -11.46 29.45
C MET A 266 -33.13 -10.61 30.71
N GLY A 267 -32.36 -9.53 30.63
CA GLY A 267 -32.15 -8.60 31.75
C GLY A 267 -33.46 -7.98 32.27
N ALA A 268 -34.42 -7.69 31.38
CA ALA A 268 -35.74 -7.22 31.77
C ALA A 268 -36.55 -8.28 32.54
N LEU A 269 -36.45 -9.56 32.16
CA LEU A 269 -37.09 -10.66 32.88
C LEU A 269 -36.50 -10.84 34.29
N TYR A 270 -35.17 -10.83 34.42
CA TYR A 270 -34.50 -10.97 35.72
C TYR A 270 -34.72 -9.76 36.63
N SER A 271 -34.70 -8.53 36.09
CA SER A 271 -34.96 -7.32 36.89
C SER A 271 -36.41 -7.19 37.37
N SER A 272 -37.37 -7.85 36.70
CA SER A 272 -38.77 -7.91 37.11
C SER A 272 -38.95 -8.79 38.36
N GLN A 273 -38.24 -9.92 38.45
CA GLN A 273 -38.33 -10.85 39.60
C GLN A 273 -37.72 -10.30 40.91
N TYR A 274 -36.76 -9.36 40.83
CA TYR A 274 -36.15 -8.73 42.01
C TYR A 274 -36.68 -7.33 42.32
N ARG A 275 -37.78 -6.88 41.67
CA ARG A 275 -38.52 -5.66 42.05
C ARG A 275 -39.41 -5.86 43.29
N GLY A 276 -39.07 -6.78 44.17
CA GLY A 276 -39.65 -6.87 45.51
C GLY A 276 -39.20 -5.67 46.33
N THR A 277 -40.01 -4.60 46.34
CA THR A 277 -40.05 -3.50 47.32
C THR A 277 -38.75 -3.23 48.10
N PHE A 278 -37.62 -3.10 47.42
CA PHE A 278 -36.43 -2.52 48.03
C PHE A 278 -36.72 -1.03 48.08
N ARG A 279 -37.47 -0.62 49.11
CA ARG A 279 -37.58 0.78 49.51
C ARG A 279 -36.13 1.23 49.64
N LYS A 280 -35.63 1.99 48.67
CA LYS A 280 -34.35 2.68 48.79
C LYS A 280 -34.40 3.34 50.16
N PRO A 281 -33.55 2.96 51.13
CA PRO A 281 -33.52 3.68 52.39
C PRO A 281 -33.30 5.13 52.01
N GLN A 282 -34.27 5.98 52.38
CA GLN A 282 -34.10 7.41 52.26
C GLN A 282 -32.96 7.78 53.21
N PHE A 283 -31.72 7.70 52.72
CA PHE A 283 -30.60 8.40 53.32
C PHE A 283 -30.86 9.89 53.11
N ARG A 284 -31.75 10.44 53.94
CA ARG A 284 -31.79 11.86 54.26
C ARG A 284 -30.58 12.16 55.14
N GLY A 285 -29.70 13.03 54.66
CA GLY A 285 -28.62 13.59 55.45
C GLY A 285 -27.40 12.67 55.51
N ARG A 286 -26.18 13.16 55.36
CA ARG A 286 -25.65 14.47 55.70
C ARG A 286 -24.70 14.92 54.60
N PHE A 287 -24.84 16.17 54.16
CA PHE A 287 -23.69 16.94 53.73
C PHE A 287 -22.73 17.01 54.93
N THR A 288 -21.82 16.05 55.04
CA THR A 288 -20.55 16.30 55.71
C THR A 288 -19.84 17.29 54.81
N GLN A 289 -19.78 18.54 55.28
CA GLN A 289 -18.83 19.52 54.81
C GLN A 289 -17.48 18.81 54.74
N GLN A 290 -16.97 18.59 53.53
CA GLN A 290 -15.58 18.21 53.37
C GLN A 290 -14.76 19.32 54.04
N PRO A 291 -13.83 18.98 54.94
CA PRO A 291 -12.85 19.94 55.39
C PRO A 291 -12.14 20.44 54.14
N SER A 292 -12.11 21.76 53.97
CA SER A 292 -11.22 22.42 53.04
C SER A 292 -9.80 21.94 53.35
N GLU A 293 -9.27 21.04 52.54
CA GLU A 293 -7.85 20.70 52.58
C GLU A 293 -7.06 21.99 52.37
N PRO A 294 -6.07 22.29 53.23
CA PRO A 294 -5.21 23.42 53.01
C PRO A 294 -4.51 23.22 51.67
N SER A 295 -4.63 24.24 50.83
CA SER A 295 -3.79 24.50 49.67
C SER A 295 -2.31 24.39 50.08
N THR A 296 -1.76 23.18 50.09
CA THR A 296 -0.33 23.02 49.88
C THR A 296 -0.07 23.44 48.45
N SER A 297 0.40 24.67 48.34
CA SER A 297 1.24 25.17 47.26
C SER A 297 2.43 24.22 47.06
N GLN A 298 2.17 23.05 46.49
CA GLN A 298 3.20 22.28 45.82
C GLN A 298 3.49 23.03 44.53
N THR A 299 4.47 23.91 44.67
CA THR A 299 5.37 24.37 43.65
C THR A 299 5.60 23.22 42.69
N LYS A 300 4.92 23.28 41.53
CA LYS A 300 5.26 22.42 40.40
C LYS A 300 6.76 22.58 40.20
N PRO A 301 7.57 21.50 40.20
CA PRO A 301 8.86 21.60 39.56
C PRO A 301 8.54 21.96 38.12
N SER A 302 8.80 23.21 37.80
CA SER A 302 9.03 23.68 36.46
C SER A 302 10.16 22.80 35.93
N TYR A 303 9.81 21.66 35.35
CA TYR A 303 10.56 21.14 34.23
C TYR A 303 10.36 22.14 33.10
N GLN A 304 11.07 23.26 33.24
CA GLN A 304 11.66 24.01 32.16
C GLN A 304 12.61 23.02 31.51
N SER A 305 12.03 22.09 30.75
CA SER A 305 12.73 21.42 29.70
C SER A 305 13.20 22.54 28.79
N GLN A 306 14.46 22.90 28.98
CA GLN A 306 15.32 23.44 27.95
C GLN A 306 15.37 22.42 26.80
N TYR A 307 14.24 22.21 26.12
CA TYR A 307 14.34 22.16 24.69
C TYR A 307 14.76 23.57 24.32
N GLN A 308 16.07 23.71 24.10
CA GLN A 308 16.60 24.64 23.13
C GLN A 308 15.73 24.46 21.88
N ARG A 309 14.70 25.29 21.82
CA ARG A 309 14.00 25.59 20.59
C ARG A 309 15.05 26.34 19.80
N GLY A 310 15.87 25.57 19.09
CA GLY A 310 16.65 26.05 17.97
C GLY A 310 15.65 26.67 17.01
N GLY A 311 15.42 27.96 17.20
CA GLY A 311 14.62 28.79 16.35
C GLY A 311 15.39 28.98 15.06
N PHE A 312 15.43 27.95 14.22
CA PHE A 312 15.61 28.13 12.79
C PHE A 312 14.28 28.65 12.21
N ARG A 313 13.90 29.86 12.62
CA ARG A 313 13.18 30.78 11.73
C ARG A 313 14.24 31.40 10.84
N GLY A 314 14.76 30.59 9.92
CA GLY A 314 15.43 31.08 8.73
C GLY A 314 14.39 31.74 7.85
N SER A 315 14.12 33.02 8.10
CA SER A 315 13.59 33.93 7.10
C SER A 315 14.64 34.04 5.98
N TYR A 316 14.66 33.07 5.07
CA TYR A 316 15.27 33.27 3.75
C TYR A 316 14.27 34.07 2.89
N ARG A 317 14.07 35.33 3.27
CA ARG A 317 13.67 36.37 2.33
C ARG A 317 14.96 36.81 1.65
N GLY A 318 15.44 35.98 0.73
CA GLY A 318 16.54 36.33 -0.16
C GLY A 318 16.07 37.49 -1.04
N GLN A 319 16.45 38.71 -0.66
CA GLN A 319 16.64 39.78 -1.63
C GLN A 319 17.75 39.31 -2.57
N PHE A 320 17.37 38.85 -3.75
CA PHE A 320 18.30 38.77 -4.86
C PHE A 320 18.64 40.21 -5.29
N PRO A 321 19.91 40.65 -5.22
CA PRO A 321 20.31 41.83 -5.95
C PRO A 321 20.20 41.49 -7.43
N ARG A 322 19.38 42.26 -8.16
CA ARG A 322 19.43 42.30 -9.63
C ARG A 322 20.75 42.96 -10.05
N GLY A 323 21.84 42.22 -9.95
CA GLY A 323 23.14 42.60 -10.51
C GLY A 323 23.21 42.18 -11.97
N ARG A 324 22.99 43.12 -12.89
CA ARG A 324 23.41 43.00 -14.29
C ARG A 324 24.94 43.00 -14.35
N GLY A 325 25.57 41.86 -14.09
CA GLY A 325 26.98 41.62 -14.37
C GLY A 325 27.15 41.13 -15.79
N LYS A 326 27.66 41.99 -16.68
CA LYS A 326 28.15 41.59 -18.00
C LYS A 326 29.40 40.72 -17.80
N PHE A 327 29.28 39.40 -17.95
CA PHE A 327 30.45 38.54 -18.07
C PHE A 327 31.01 38.67 -19.48
N GLN A 328 32.16 39.31 -19.62
CA GLN A 328 33.00 39.21 -20.80
C GLN A 328 33.67 37.84 -20.80
N LEU A 329 33.41 37.04 -21.85
CA LEU A 329 34.13 35.80 -22.11
C LEU A 329 35.61 36.13 -22.34
N ALA A 330 36.48 35.62 -21.47
CA ALA A 330 37.91 35.58 -21.72
C ALA A 330 38.21 34.60 -22.86
N LYS A 331 38.90 35.09 -23.89
CA LYS A 331 39.38 34.26 -25.00
C LYS A 331 40.48 33.31 -24.50
N PRO A 332 40.50 32.04 -24.94
CA PRO A 332 41.60 31.13 -24.63
C PRO A 332 42.87 31.55 -25.37
N SER A 333 43.98 31.61 -24.64
CA SER A 333 45.32 31.83 -25.19
C SER A 333 45.80 30.60 -25.96
N PRO A 334 46.52 30.78 -27.09
CA PRO A 334 47.02 29.68 -27.90
C PRO A 334 48.15 28.93 -27.19
N SER A 335 48.07 27.61 -27.23
CA SER A 335 49.15 26.68 -26.90
C SER A 335 50.36 26.94 -27.80
N LYS A 336 51.53 27.12 -27.18
CA LYS A 336 52.81 27.12 -27.88
C LYS A 336 53.24 25.66 -28.11
N GLU A 337 53.56 25.36 -29.36
CA GLU A 337 54.36 24.21 -29.79
C GLU A 337 55.79 24.29 -29.25
#